data_AF-A0A2S9FU74-F1
#
_entry.id   AF-A0A2S9FU74-F1
#
_cell.length_a   1.000
_cell.length_b   1.000
_cell.length_c   1.000
_cell.angle_alpha   90.00
_cell.angle_beta   90.00
_cell.angle_gamma   90.00
#
_symmetry.space_group_name_H-M   'P 1'
#
loop_
_entity.id
_entity.type
_entity.pdbx_description
1 polymer ?
#
loop_
_entity_poly.entity_id
_entity_poly.type
_entity_poly.pdbx_seq_one_letter_code
_entity_poly.pdbx_strand_id
1 'polypeptide(L)'
;LINETYSTFVQGLMPSLARPEVDVMEGLTTAIIVDQQRMGADPRSTVGTATDTGALLRILFSRLGKPHIGSPQAFSFNVASISGAGAV
;
A
#
# COMPACT_ATOMS: atom_id res chain seq x y z
N LEU A 1 -3.31 -10.32 17.13
CA LEU A 1 -3.36 -11.04 15.82
C LEU A 1 -2.71 -10.16 14.73
N ILE A 2 -2.19 -10.70 13.60
CA ILE A 2 -1.49 -9.86 12.57
C ILE A 2 -2.39 -8.75 11.99
N ASN A 3 -3.71 -8.95 12.03
CA ASN A 3 -4.68 -7.91 11.69
C ASN A 3 -4.54 -6.63 12.55
N GLU A 4 -4.17 -6.74 13.82
CA GLU A 4 -3.92 -5.59 14.72
C GLU A 4 -2.68 -4.79 14.34
N THR A 5 -1.74 -5.39 13.60
CA THR A 5 -0.58 -4.67 13.03
C THR A 5 -0.90 -3.95 11.73
N TYR A 6 -2.03 -4.26 11.08
CA TYR A 6 -2.49 -3.52 9.91
C TYR A 6 -3.15 -2.20 10.32
N SER A 7 -3.08 -1.21 9.44
CA SER A 7 -3.81 0.05 9.64
C SER A 7 -5.32 -0.19 9.66
N THR A 8 -6.06 0.67 10.36
CA THR A 8 -7.53 0.62 10.42
C THR A 8 -8.17 0.62 9.03
N PHE A 9 -7.52 1.27 8.05
CA PHE A 9 -7.93 1.23 6.64
C PHE A 9 -7.89 -0.18 6.05
N VAL A 10 -6.78 -0.90 6.25
CA VAL A 10 -6.62 -2.28 5.74
C VAL A 10 -7.55 -3.22 6.49
N GLN A 11 -7.72 -3.05 7.80
CA GLN A 11 -8.65 -3.84 8.61
C GLN A 11 -10.10 -3.74 8.10
N GLY A 12 -10.53 -2.55 7.67
CA GLY A 12 -11.88 -2.34 7.11
C GLY A 12 -12.14 -3.05 5.78
N LEU A 13 -11.09 -3.51 5.09
CA LEU A 13 -11.19 -4.27 3.84
C LEU A 13 -11.09 -5.79 4.07
N MET A 14 -10.81 -6.24 5.30
CA MET A 14 -10.67 -7.65 5.60
C MET A 14 -12.04 -8.35 5.62
N PRO A 15 -12.16 -9.55 5.02
CA PRO A 15 -13.39 -10.31 5.07
C PRO A 15 -13.70 -10.77 6.51
N SER A 16 -14.98 -10.69 6.89
CA SER A 16 -15.47 -11.36 8.10
C SER A 16 -15.56 -12.86 7.81
N LEU A 17 -14.65 -13.64 8.38
CA LEU A 17 -14.63 -15.10 8.23
C LEU A 17 -15.44 -15.74 9.35
N ALA A 18 -16.31 -16.68 8.99
CA ALA A 18 -17.02 -17.51 9.95
C ALA A 18 -16.03 -18.37 10.75
N ARG A 19 -16.40 -18.71 12.00
CA ARG A 19 -15.62 -19.65 12.80
C ARG A 19 -15.60 -21.02 12.10
N PRO A 20 -14.43 -21.65 11.90
CA PRO A 20 -14.35 -22.97 11.31
C PRO A 20 -14.94 -24.05 12.23
N GLU A 21 -15.54 -25.08 11.64
CA GLU A 21 -16.07 -26.26 12.35
C GLU A 21 -14.92 -27.23 12.66
N VAL A 22 -14.24 -27.00 13.78
CA VAL A 22 -13.13 -27.83 14.27
C VAL A 22 -13.18 -27.97 15.79
N ASP A 23 -12.82 -29.15 16.30
CA ASP A 23 -12.89 -29.46 17.73
C ASP A 23 -11.79 -28.76 18.54
N VAL A 24 -10.55 -28.74 18.03
CA VAL A 24 -9.39 -28.11 18.68
C VAL A 24 -8.50 -27.42 17.64
N MET A 25 -8.01 -26.23 17.99
CA MET A 25 -6.98 -25.49 17.26
C MET A 25 -5.90 -25.08 18.26
N GLU A 26 -4.72 -25.68 18.17
CA GLU A 26 -3.59 -25.41 19.08
C GLU A 26 -2.31 -25.16 18.28
N GLY A 27 -1.43 -24.31 18.81
CA GLY A 27 -0.11 -24.06 18.21
C GLY A 27 -0.12 -23.30 16.87
N LEU A 28 -1.24 -22.68 16.50
CA LEU A 28 -1.33 -21.96 15.23
C LEU A 28 -0.55 -20.64 15.24
N THR A 29 0.31 -20.47 14.25
CA THR A 29 0.91 -19.19 13.88
C THR A 29 0.00 -18.46 12.88
N THR A 30 0.39 -17.25 12.47
CA THR A 30 -0.35 -16.56 11.42
C THR A 30 -0.32 -17.36 10.11
N ALA A 31 -1.50 -17.60 9.54
CA ALA A 31 -1.66 -18.15 8.20
C ALA A 31 -1.75 -17.02 7.16
N ILE A 32 -0.99 -17.13 6.07
CA ILE A 32 -1.04 -16.21 4.93
C ILE A 32 -1.42 -17.06 3.72
N ILE A 33 -2.54 -16.72 3.08
CA ILE A 33 -3.00 -17.40 1.86
C ILE A 33 -2.33 -16.73 0.66
N VAL A 34 -1.73 -17.54 -0.20
CA VAL A 34 -1.17 -17.11 -1.49
C VAL A 34 -1.88 -17.89 -2.58
N ASP A 35 -2.70 -17.21 -3.39
CA ASP A 35 -3.46 -17.80 -4.48
C ASP A 35 -3.28 -17.00 -5.79
N GLN A 36 -4.09 -17.33 -6.80
CA GLN A 36 -4.10 -16.65 -8.10
C GLN A 36 -5.36 -15.81 -8.32
N GLN A 37 -6.04 -15.38 -7.25
CA GLN A 37 -7.17 -14.48 -7.39
C GLN A 37 -6.71 -13.17 -8.04
N ARG A 38 -7.55 -12.64 -8.94
CA ARG A 38 -7.26 -11.36 -9.58
C ARG A 38 -7.21 -10.27 -8.51
N MET A 39 -6.12 -9.51 -8.51
CA MET A 39 -6.03 -8.29 -7.71
C MET A 39 -7.11 -7.30 -8.15
N GLY A 40 -7.68 -6.56 -7.19
CA GLY A 40 -8.74 -5.58 -7.44
C GLY A 40 -8.33 -4.51 -8.46
N ALA A 41 -9.29 -4.05 -9.26
CA ALA A 41 -9.09 -3.10 -10.34
C ALA A 41 -9.29 -1.65 -9.88
N ASP A 42 -8.32 -1.08 -9.17
CA ASP A 42 -8.19 0.38 -9.09
C ASP A 42 -7.37 0.87 -10.28
N PRO A 43 -7.89 1.74 -11.17
CA PRO A 43 -7.15 2.27 -12.33
C PRO A 43 -5.83 2.97 -11.99
N ARG A 44 -5.65 3.42 -10.74
CA ARG A 44 -4.41 4.03 -10.25
C ARG A 44 -3.45 3.02 -9.62
N SER A 45 -3.88 1.77 -9.41
CA SER A 45 -3.03 0.71 -8.88
C SER A 45 -2.13 0.15 -9.98
N THR A 46 -0.84 0.04 -9.67
CA THR A 46 0.20 -0.45 -10.58
C THR A 46 1.02 -1.52 -9.87
N VAL A 47 1.93 -2.20 -10.59
CA VAL A 47 2.88 -3.12 -9.95
C VAL A 47 3.71 -2.42 -8.87
N GLY A 48 4.02 -1.13 -9.06
CA GLY A 48 4.75 -0.34 -8.08
C GLY A 48 4.00 -0.09 -6.77
N THR A 49 2.66 -0.03 -6.80
CA THR A 49 1.84 0.07 -5.59
C THR A 49 1.62 -1.30 -4.95
N ALA A 50 1.43 -2.35 -5.75
CA ALA A 50 1.25 -3.72 -5.27
C ALA A 50 2.46 -4.28 -4.50
N THR A 51 3.66 -3.79 -4.81
CA THR A 51 4.93 -4.28 -4.24
C THR A 51 5.58 -3.31 -3.26
N ASP A 52 4.92 -2.18 -2.95
CA ASP A 52 5.50 -1.03 -2.23
C ASP A 52 6.77 -0.40 -2.86
N THR A 53 7.23 -0.91 -4.01
CA THR A 53 8.41 -0.41 -4.73
C THR A 53 8.28 1.07 -5.08
N GLY A 54 7.08 1.54 -5.42
CA GLY A 54 6.82 2.94 -5.73
C GLY A 54 7.18 3.88 -4.57
N ALA A 55 6.97 3.47 -3.31
CA ALA A 55 7.36 4.25 -2.16
C ALA A 55 8.90 4.36 -2.02
N LEU A 56 9.59 3.25 -2.20
CA LEU A 56 11.06 3.20 -2.16
C LEU A 56 11.69 4.01 -3.31
N LEU A 57 11.13 3.93 -4.52
CA LEU A 57 11.59 4.71 -5.66
C LEU A 57 11.47 6.22 -5.40
N ARG A 58 10.37 6.69 -4.79
CA ARG A 58 10.24 8.12 -4.40
C ARG A 58 11.33 8.56 -3.44
N ILE A 59 11.70 7.71 -2.48
CA ILE A 59 12.82 7.98 -1.56
C ILE A 59 14.13 8.02 -2.34
N LEU A 60 14.39 7.03 -3.20
CA LEU A 60 15.59 6.94 -4.01
C LEU A 60 15.78 8.20 -4.87
N PHE A 61 14.76 8.58 -5.65
CA PHE A 61 14.83 9.76 -6.52
C PHE A 61 14.88 11.07 -5.75
N SER A 62 14.24 11.18 -4.58
CA SER A 62 14.41 12.37 -3.73
C SER A 62 15.85 12.57 -3.25
N ARG A 63 16.60 11.49 -3.05
CA ARG A 63 17.96 11.54 -2.51
C ARG A 63 19.03 11.62 -3.60
N LEU A 64 18.83 10.92 -4.71
CA LEU A 64 19.85 10.71 -5.74
C LEU A 64 19.45 11.25 -7.13
N GLY A 65 18.19 11.63 -7.33
CA GLY A 65 17.69 12.14 -8.60
C GLY A 65 18.32 13.48 -8.97
N LYS A 66 18.63 13.63 -10.27
CA LYS A 66 19.07 14.90 -10.87
C LYS A 66 18.16 15.22 -12.05
N PRO A 67 17.52 16.39 -12.10
CA PRO A 67 17.53 17.45 -11.09
C PRO A 67 16.87 17.03 -9.78
N HIS A 68 17.29 17.64 -8.67
CA HIS A 68 16.63 17.46 -7.38
C HIS A 68 15.40 18.36 -7.31
N ILE A 69 14.22 17.78 -7.09
CA ILE A 69 12.93 18.50 -7.06
C ILE A 69 12.27 18.52 -5.68
N GLY A 70 12.96 18.03 -4.65
CA GLY A 70 12.50 18.06 -3.26
C GLY A 70 12.33 16.68 -2.63
N SER A 71 11.45 16.62 -1.62
CA SER A 71 11.21 15.45 -0.79
C SER A 71 10.49 14.32 -1.54
N PRO A 72 10.38 13.10 -0.97
CA PRO A 72 9.63 12.00 -1.61
C PRO A 72 8.19 12.36 -2.00
N GLN A 73 7.57 13.31 -1.30
CA GLN A 73 6.23 13.82 -1.62
C GLN A 73 6.18 14.53 -2.99
N ALA A 74 7.27 15.18 -3.42
CA ALA A 74 7.35 15.82 -4.74
C ALA A 74 7.28 14.79 -5.89
N PHE A 75 7.55 13.52 -5.60
CA PHE A 75 7.47 12.40 -6.57
C PHE A 75 6.18 11.59 -6.42
N SER A 76 5.21 12.07 -5.64
CA SER A 76 3.95 11.38 -5.38
C SER A 76 2.84 11.83 -6.33
N PHE A 77 2.18 10.89 -6.99
CA PHE A 77 0.97 11.17 -7.78
C PHE A 77 -0.26 11.51 -6.91
N ASN A 78 -0.19 11.27 -5.60
CA ASN A 78 -1.24 11.60 -4.63
C ASN A 78 -1.16 13.02 -4.08
N VAL A 79 -0.13 13.79 -4.46
CA VAL A 79 0.00 15.20 -4.07
C VAL A 79 -0.42 16.04 -5.26
N ALA A 80 -1.38 16.94 -5.06
CA ALA A 80 -1.79 17.87 -6.10
C ALA A 80 -0.59 18.76 -6.48
N SER A 81 -0.14 18.68 -7.74
CA SER A 81 0.81 19.65 -8.28
C SER A 81 0.07 20.98 -8.47
N ILE A 82 0.30 21.94 -7.59
CA ILE A 82 -0.22 23.30 -7.78
C ILE A 82 0.60 23.93 -8.89
N SER A 83 0.02 24.06 -10.09
CA SER A 83 0.54 24.94 -11.13
C SER A 83 -0.57 25.91 -11.54
N GLY A 84 -0.68 27.01 -10.81
CA GLY A 84 -1.43 28.19 -11.23
C GLY A 84 -0.44 29.27 -11.59
N ALA A 85 -0.36 29.63 -12.88
CA ALA A 85 0.25 30.88 -13.30
C ALA A 85 -0.73 32.01 -12.93
N GLY A 86 -0.44 32.73 -11.85
CA GLY A 86 -1.19 33.91 -11.41
C GLY A 86 -0.32 34.72 -10.45
N ALA A 87 0.02 35.93 -10.89
CA ALA A 87 0.96 36.86 -10.28
C ALA A 87 0.55 37.39 -8.89
N VAL A 88 1.55 37.91 -8.16
CA VAL A 88 1.54 38.86 -7.01
C VAL A 88 0.31 38.82 -6.10
#